data_AF-A0A2V7N4H9-F1
#
_entry.id   AF-A0A2V7N4H9-F1
#
_cell.length_a   1.000
_cell.length_b   1.000
_cell.length_c   1.000
_cell.angle_alpha   90.00
_cell.angle_beta   90.00
_cell.angle_gamma   90.00
#
_symmetry.space_group_name_H-M   'P 1'
#
loop_
_entity.id
_entity.type
_entity.pdbx_description
1 polymer ?
#
loop_
_entity_poly.entity_id
_entity_poly.type
_entity_poly.pdbx_seq_one_letter_code
_entity_poly.pdbx_strand_id
1 'polypeptide(L)'
;MPFTREVIRESVERAGDEHWKALRDHHEDAYPASRPTPGDVCKAEAERLNEMGLGDAKEFELVETRVERVGDKVRLTHVFTYKPLRLRLLTEPFTGYG
;
A
#
# COMPACT_ATOMS: atom_id res chain seq x y z
N MET A 1 -16.34 -2.45 3.55
CA MET A 1 -16.24 -0.99 3.39
C MET A 1 -15.00 -0.82 2.58
N PRO A 2 -15.11 -0.32 1.34
CA PRO A 2 -13.99 -0.30 0.42
C PRO A 2 -12.80 0.44 1.03
N PHE A 3 -11.60 0.00 0.70
CA PHE A 3 -10.39 0.72 1.06
C PHE A 3 -10.42 2.11 0.43
N THR A 4 -10.00 3.10 1.19
CA THR A 4 -9.79 4.47 0.70
C THR A 4 -8.30 4.79 0.69
N ARG A 5 -7.96 5.89 0.02
CA ARG A 5 -6.60 6.45 0.05
C ARG A 5 -6.09 6.60 1.49
N GLU A 6 -6.94 7.08 2.39
CA GLU A 6 -6.61 7.31 3.80
C GLU A 6 -6.32 5.98 4.51
N VAL A 7 -7.13 4.93 4.28
CA VAL A 7 -6.88 3.61 4.89
C VAL A 7 -5.53 3.04 4.46
N ILE A 8 -5.17 3.17 3.16
CA ILE A 8 -3.86 2.70 2.69
C ILE A 8 -2.74 3.54 3.29
N ARG A 9 -2.89 4.87 3.31
CA ARG A 9 -1.92 5.75 3.95
C ARG A 9 -1.70 5.40 5.43
N GLU A 10 -2.76 5.27 6.21
CA GLU A 10 -2.68 4.89 7.62
C GLU A 10 -2.02 3.52 7.80
N SER A 11 -2.29 2.58 6.89
CA SER A 11 -1.64 1.25 6.94
C SER A 11 -0.13 1.30 6.65
N VAL A 12 0.33 2.25 5.82
CA VAL A 12 1.76 2.51 5.60
C VAL A 12 2.38 3.14 6.83
N GLU A 13 1.70 4.12 7.45
CA GLU A 13 2.15 4.74 8.69
C GLU A 13 2.25 3.70 9.83
N ARG A 14 1.34 2.73 9.90
CA ARG A 14 1.41 1.60 10.86
C ARG A 14 2.60 0.67 10.62
N ALA A 15 3.11 0.57 9.40
CA ALA A 15 4.32 -0.22 9.11
C ALA A 15 5.58 0.49 9.63
N GLY A 16 5.55 1.83 9.75
CA GLY A 16 6.61 2.65 10.33
C GLY A 16 7.09 3.78 9.42
N ASP A 17 7.76 4.76 10.01
CA ASP A 17 8.21 6.00 9.35
C ASP A 17 9.14 5.74 8.14
N GLU A 18 9.91 4.65 8.15
CA GLU A 18 10.79 4.28 7.04
C GLU A 18 10.00 3.94 5.76
N HIS A 19 8.83 3.31 5.90
CA HIS A 19 7.97 2.98 4.77
C HIS A 19 7.32 4.23 4.19
N TRP A 20 6.88 5.16 5.05
CA TRP A 20 6.38 6.46 4.61
C TRP A 20 7.46 7.28 3.91
N LYS A 21 8.67 7.29 4.47
CA LYS A 21 9.83 7.94 3.87
C LYS A 21 10.16 7.33 2.49
N ALA A 22 10.17 6.01 2.35
CA ALA A 22 10.42 5.35 1.06
C ALA A 22 9.40 5.76 -0.01
N LEU A 23 8.12 5.90 0.36
CA LEU A 23 7.06 6.35 -0.54
C LEU A 23 7.24 7.83 -0.94
N ARG A 24 7.61 8.69 0.01
CA ARG A 24 7.86 10.12 -0.23
C ARG A 24 9.11 10.34 -1.08
N ASP A 25 10.21 9.70 -0.71
CA ASP A 25 11.50 9.81 -1.42
C ASP A 25 11.36 9.33 -2.88
N HIS A 26 10.48 8.34 -3.16
CA HIS A 26 10.18 7.92 -4.54
C HIS A 26 9.55 9.04 -5.40
N HIS A 27 8.75 9.90 -4.79
CA HIS A 27 8.15 11.07 -5.44
C HIS A 27 9.13 12.26 -5.51
N GLU A 28 9.87 12.53 -4.43
CA GLU A 28 10.79 13.67 -4.32
C GLU A 28 12.06 13.51 -5.17
N ASP A 29 12.67 12.31 -5.19
CA ASP A 29 13.89 12.04 -5.96
C ASP A 29 13.67 12.10 -7.48
N ALA A 30 12.42 12.16 -7.94
CA ALA A 30 12.09 12.18 -9.36
C ALA A 30 12.09 13.58 -10.00
N TYR A 31 11.98 14.67 -9.22
CA TYR A 31 11.73 16.04 -9.72
C TYR A 31 10.49 16.18 -10.66
N PRO A 32 9.77 17.31 -10.64
CA PRO A 32 8.37 17.31 -10.23
C PRO A 32 7.35 16.99 -11.34
N ALA A 33 7.75 16.49 -12.51
CA ALA A 33 6.88 16.53 -13.68
C ALA A 33 6.16 15.21 -14.03
N SER A 34 6.52 14.06 -13.46
CA SER A 34 6.06 12.80 -14.05
C SER A 34 5.86 11.59 -13.13
N ARG A 35 5.92 11.72 -11.80
CA ARG A 35 5.63 10.57 -10.91
C ARG A 35 4.37 10.76 -10.08
N PRO A 36 3.58 9.69 -9.87
CA PRO A 36 2.42 9.73 -9.00
C PRO A 36 2.84 10.22 -7.61
N THR A 37 2.00 11.07 -7.01
CA THR A 37 2.21 11.51 -5.63
C THR A 37 2.02 10.32 -4.68
N PRO A 38 2.55 10.36 -3.44
CA PRO A 38 2.22 9.35 -2.43
C PRO A 38 0.71 9.14 -2.26
N GLY A 39 -0.08 10.21 -2.44
CA GLY A 39 -1.54 10.15 -2.44
C GLY A 39 -2.12 9.37 -3.62
N ASP A 40 -1.57 9.55 -4.82
CA ASP A 40 -1.98 8.81 -6.02
C ASP A 40 -1.62 7.33 -5.91
N VAL A 41 -0.45 7.00 -5.37
CA VAL A 41 -0.05 5.61 -5.08
C VAL A 41 -1.02 4.96 -4.10
N CYS A 42 -1.34 5.63 -2.99
CA CYS A 42 -2.31 5.11 -2.02
C CYS A 42 -3.72 4.96 -2.61
N LYS A 43 -4.12 5.86 -3.52
CA LYS A 43 -5.42 5.78 -4.19
C LYS A 43 -5.47 4.60 -5.17
N ALA A 44 -4.49 4.48 -6.06
CA ALA A 44 -4.39 3.39 -7.01
C ALA A 44 -4.35 2.03 -6.29
N GLU A 45 -3.68 1.99 -5.15
CA GLU A 45 -3.61 0.76 -4.35
C GLU A 45 -4.93 0.40 -3.67
N ALA A 46 -5.66 1.40 -3.17
CA ALA A 46 -7.00 1.19 -2.65
C ALA A 46 -7.93 0.61 -3.73
N GLU A 47 -7.89 1.19 -4.94
CA GLU A 47 -8.65 0.71 -6.10
C GLU A 47 -8.27 -0.74 -6.44
N ARG A 48 -6.98 -1.06 -6.55
CA ARG A 48 -6.48 -2.42 -6.84
C ARG A 48 -6.95 -3.45 -5.81
N LEU A 49 -6.84 -3.15 -4.52
CA LEU A 49 -7.28 -4.07 -3.45
C LEU A 49 -8.81 -4.25 -3.45
N ASN A 50 -9.56 -3.20 -3.78
CA ASN A 50 -11.00 -3.28 -3.93
C ASN A 50 -11.39 -4.14 -5.14
N GLU A 51 -10.70 -4.02 -6.27
CA GLU A 51 -10.90 -4.86 -7.46
C GLU A 51 -10.62 -6.34 -7.18
N MET A 52 -9.66 -6.63 -6.29
CA MET A 52 -9.40 -7.99 -5.79
C MET A 52 -10.46 -8.49 -4.79
N GLY A 53 -11.45 -7.67 -4.45
CA GLY A 53 -12.52 -7.99 -3.49
C GLY A 53 -12.10 -7.89 -2.01
N LEU A 54 -10.88 -7.43 -1.72
CA LEU A 54 -10.35 -7.38 -0.35
C LEU A 54 -10.95 -6.25 0.50
N GLY A 55 -11.48 -5.19 -0.13
CA GLY A 55 -12.13 -4.09 0.59
C GLY A 55 -13.45 -4.44 1.27
N ASP A 56 -14.17 -5.44 0.74
CA ASP A 56 -15.46 -5.85 1.30
C ASP A 56 -15.42 -7.22 2.00
N ALA A 57 -14.28 -7.91 1.93
CA ALA A 57 -14.04 -9.17 2.61
C ALA A 57 -13.88 -8.97 4.13
N LYS A 58 -14.96 -9.24 4.89
CA LYS A 58 -15.01 -9.03 6.35
C LYS A 58 -14.09 -9.97 7.13
N GLU A 59 -13.76 -11.11 6.52
CA GLU A 59 -12.82 -12.10 7.01
C GLU A 59 -11.37 -11.60 7.03
N PHE A 60 -11.04 -10.57 6.24
CA PHE A 60 -9.73 -9.96 6.19
C PHE A 60 -9.70 -8.65 6.97
N GLU A 61 -8.53 -8.34 7.50
CA GLU A 61 -8.21 -7.07 8.14
C GLU A 61 -6.84 -6.63 7.67
N LEU A 62 -6.76 -5.46 7.03
CA LEU A 62 -5.50 -4.87 6.63
C LEU A 62 -4.76 -4.41 7.88
N VAL A 63 -3.63 -5.06 8.18
CA VAL A 63 -2.80 -4.75 9.34
C VAL A 63 -1.86 -3.60 9.01
N GLU A 64 -1.02 -3.78 7.99
CA GLU A 64 -0.01 -2.81 7.61
C GLU A 64 0.30 -2.94 6.12
N THR A 65 0.84 -1.87 5.53
CA THR A 65 1.36 -1.87 4.17
C THR A 65 2.84 -1.57 4.22
N ARG A 66 3.64 -2.53 3.78
CA ARG A 66 5.09 -2.40 3.71
C ARG A 66 5.46 -1.77 2.38
N VAL A 67 6.24 -0.71 2.44
CA VAL A 67 6.79 -0.03 1.27
C VAL A 67 8.29 -0.28 1.23
N GLU A 68 8.77 -0.86 0.14
CA GLU A 68 10.19 -1.07 -0.13
C GLU A 68 10.59 -0.26 -1.36
N ARG A 69 11.70 0.46 -1.27
CA ARG A 69 12.29 1.11 -2.44
C ARG A 69 13.12 0.09 -3.21
N VAL A 70 12.84 -0.08 -4.51
CA VAL A 70 13.57 -0.99 -5.39
C VAL A 70 14.06 -0.18 -6.60
N GLY A 71 15.30 0.30 -6.49
CA GLY A 71 15.88 1.22 -7.46
C GLY A 71 15.11 2.54 -7.50
N ASP A 72 14.51 2.82 -8.64
CA ASP A 72 13.74 4.03 -8.88
C ASP A 72 12.22 3.85 -8.63
N LYS A 73 11.77 2.62 -8.33
CA LYS A 73 10.38 2.27 -8.06
C LYS A 73 10.12 2.01 -6.58
N VAL A 74 8.85 2.00 -6.20
CA VAL A 74 8.38 1.46 -4.92
C VAL A 74 7.67 0.13 -5.12
N ARG A 75 7.82 -0.73 -4.13
CA ARG A 75 7.19 -2.03 -4.01
C ARG A 75 6.31 -2.02 -2.78
N LEU A 76 5.01 -2.25 -2.96
CA LEU A 76 4.06 -2.31 -1.86
C LEU A 76 3.66 -3.77 -1.61
N THR A 77 3.64 -4.16 -0.33
CA THR A 77 3.19 -5.47 0.13
C THR A 77 2.21 -5.28 1.28
N HIS A 78 1.01 -5.81 1.17
CA HIS A 78 -0.03 -5.66 2.19
C HIS A 78 -0.05 -6.87 3.09
N VAL A 79 -0.09 -6.63 4.39
CA VAL A 79 -0.24 -7.70 5.38
C VAL A 79 -1.68 -7.70 5.88
N PHE A 80 -2.35 -8.82 5.65
CA PHE A 80 -3.72 -9.04 6.11
C PHE A 80 -3.75 -10.07 7.24
N THR A 81 -4.68 -9.89 8.17
CA THR A 81 -5.08 -10.96 9.08
C THR A 81 -6.33 -11.64 8.52
N TYR A 82 -6.27 -12.96 8.32
CA TYR A 82 -7.44 -13.79 8.07
C TYR A 82 -8.06 -14.20 9.41
N LYS A 83 -9.14 -13.52 9.80
CA LYS A 83 -9.76 -13.65 11.14
C LYS A 83 -10.17 -15.08 11.50
N PRO A 84 -10.76 -15.89 10.61
CA PRO A 84 -11.23 -17.23 10.98
C PRO A 84 -10.13 -18.16 11.50
N LEU A 85 -8.90 -18.02 10.98
CA LEU A 85 -7.76 -18.86 11.37
C LEU A 85 -6.64 -18.08 12.08
N ARG A 86 -6.82 -16.77 12.28
CA ARG A 86 -5.80 -15.85 12.83
C ARG A 86 -4.45 -15.94 12.10
N LEU A 87 -4.49 -16.16 10.79
CA LEU A 87 -3.29 -16.24 9.95
C LEU A 87 -2.90 -14.85 9.44
N ARG A 88 -1.60 -14.58 9.34
CA ARG A 88 -1.10 -13.42 8.58
C ARG A 88 -0.82 -13.84 7.14
N LEU A 89 -1.43 -13.13 6.21
CA LEU A 89 -1.24 -13.31 4.77
C LEU A 89 -0.56 -12.07 4.21
N LEU A 90 0.24 -12.27 3.17
CA LEU A 90 0.89 -11.20 2.43
C LEU A 90 0.35 -11.23 1.00
N THR A 91 0.05 -10.07 0.44
CA THR A 91 -0.18 -9.97 -1.01
C THR A 91 1.13 -10.17 -1.75
N GLU A 92 1.06 -10.52 -3.03
CA GLU A 92 2.22 -10.40 -3.89
C GLU A 92 2.70 -8.94 -3.91
N PRO A 93 4.02 -8.69 -3.92
CA PRO A 93 4.55 -7.34 -3.97
C PRO A 93 4.24 -6.68 -5.33
N PHE A 94 3.66 -5.49 -5.31
CA PHE A 94 3.30 -4.75 -6.52
C PHE A 94 4.17 -3.51 -6.70
N THR A 95 4.64 -3.28 -7.93
CA THR A 95 5.54 -2.15 -8.28
C THR A 95 5.01 -1.28 -9.43
N GLY A 96 3.76 -1.48 -9.84
CA GLY A 96 3.17 -0.86 -11.04
C GLY A 96 2.70 0.58 -10.85
N TYR A 97 3.25 1.31 -9.88
CA TYR A 97 2.97 2.73 -9.67
C TYR A 97 3.99 3.54 -10.45
N GLY A 98 3.59 4.04 -11.62
CA GLY A 98 4.45 4.77 -12.55
C GLY A 98 3.62 5.51 -13.57
#